data_AF-A0A161ME61-F1
#
_entry.id   AF-A0A161ME61-F1
#
_cell.length_a   1.000
_cell.length_b   1.000
_cell.length_c   1.000
_cell.angle_alpha   90.00
_cell.angle_beta   90.00
_cell.angle_gamma   90.00
#
_symmetry.space_group_name_H-M   'P 1'
#
loop_
_entity.id
_entity.type
_entity.pdbx_description
1 polymer ?
#
loop_
_entity_poly.entity_id
_entity_poly.type
_entity_poly.pdbx_seq_one_letter_code
_entity_poly.pdbx_strand_id
1 'polypeptide(L)' 'MPGIMALRKRAVDDKPLKNAKIVGCTHINAQTAVLLETLVELGAQVRWSACNIYSTQNEVAAA' A
#
# COMPACT_ATOMS: atom_id res chain seq x y z
N MET A 1 10.86 -4.98 -3.12
CA MET A 1 11.16 -3.95 -2.09
C MET A 1 11.51 -4.61 -0.76
N PRO A 2 12.79 -4.92 -0.49
CA PRO A 2 13.18 -5.78 0.64
C PRO A 2 12.82 -5.19 2.01
N GLY A 3 12.98 -3.86 2.21
CA GLY A 3 12.64 -3.22 3.48
C GLY A 3 11.15 -3.33 3.86
N ILE A 4 10.26 -3.15 2.88
CA ILE A 4 8.81 -3.28 3.11
C ILE A 4 8.41 -4.72 3.39
N MET A 5 9.00 -5.70 2.69
CA MET A 5 8.73 -7.12 2.96
C MET A 5 9.22 -7.56 4.35
N ALA A 6 10.39 -7.05 4.77
CA ALA A 6 10.90 -7.29 6.12
C ALA A 6 9.98 -6.68 7.19
N LEU A 7 9.49 -5.46 6.98
CA LEU A 7 8.53 -4.81 7.88
C LEU A 7 7.22 -5.61 7.97
N ARG A 8 6.66 -5.99 6.81
CA ARG A 8 5.44 -6.80 6.72
C ARG A 8 5.58 -8.08 7.54
N LYS A 9 6.65 -8.85 7.30
CA LYS A 9 6.91 -10.10 8.01
C LYS A 9 7.07 -9.90 9.53
N ARG A 10 7.71 -8.82 9.95
CA ARG A 10 7.95 -8.55 11.38
C ARG A 10 6.67 -8.17 12.13
N ALA A 11 5.76 -7.44 11.50
CA ALA A 11 4.66 -6.77 12.19
C ALA A 11 3.26 -7.33 11.84
N VAL A 12 3.17 -8.38 11.01
CA VAL A 12 1.89 -8.92 10.54
C VAL A 12 1.02 -9.44 11.67
N ASP A 13 1.59 -10.13 12.67
CA ASP A 13 0.83 -10.74 13.77
C ASP A 13 0.27 -9.67 14.72
N ASP A 14 1.01 -8.58 14.91
CA ASP A 14 0.60 -7.46 15.77
C ASP A 14 -0.55 -6.63 15.17
N LYS A 15 -0.77 -6.73 13.85
CA LYS A 15 -1.72 -5.93 13.06
C LYS A 15 -1.74 -4.46 13.53
N PRO A 16 -0.60 -3.74 13.50
CA PRO A 16 -0.44 -2.43 14.14
C PRO A 16 -1.32 -1.33 13.52
N LEU A 17 -1.83 -1.55 12.31
CA LEU A 17 -2.73 -0.62 11.62
C LEU A 17 -4.20 -1.05 11.71
N LYS A 18 -4.54 -1.98 12.61
CA LYS A 18 -5.93 -2.40 12.82
C LYS A 18 -6.83 -1.18 13.04
N ASN A 19 -7.90 -1.10 12.24
CA ASN A 19 -8.89 -0.01 12.20
C ASN A 19 -8.36 1.32 11.64
N ALA A 20 -7.11 1.42 11.21
CA ALA A 20 -6.61 2.61 10.53
C ALA A 20 -7.34 2.77 9.19
N LYS A 21 -7.83 3.98 8.93
CA LYS A 21 -8.45 4.36 7.65
C LYS A 21 -7.50 5.32 6.95
N ILE A 22 -6.79 4.82 5.95
CA ILE A 22 -5.72 5.56 5.28
C ILE A 22 -6.22 6.02 3.91
N VAL A 23 -6.10 7.32 3.65
CA VAL A 23 -6.27 7.89 2.31
C VAL A 23 -4.90 8.35 1.84
N GLY A 24 -4.47 7.87 0.68
CA GLY A 24 -3.19 8.26 0.10
C GLY A 24 -3.31 8.87 -1.29
N CYS A 25 -2.34 9.71 -1.61
CA CYS A 25 -2.20 10.41 -2.88
C CYS A 25 -0.74 10.36 -3.31
N THR A 26 -0.37 9.38 -4.12
CA THR A 26 0.99 9.17 -4.63
C THR A 26 0.94 8.57 -6.04
N HIS A 27 2.07 8.40 -6.71
CA HIS A 27 2.12 7.66 -7.98
C HIS A 27 1.57 6.24 -7.81
N ILE A 28 0.76 5.77 -8.78
CA ILE A 28 0.23 4.41 -8.79
C ILE A 28 1.11 3.57 -9.70
N ASN A 29 2.06 2.85 -9.10
CA ASN A 29 2.99 1.97 -9.80
C ASN A 29 3.21 0.70 -8.98
N ALA A 30 3.98 -0.25 -9.53
CA ALA A 30 4.23 -1.54 -8.87
C ALA A 30 4.83 -1.41 -7.45
N GLN A 31 5.62 -0.37 -7.19
CA GLN A 31 6.21 -0.15 -5.86
C GLN A 31 5.15 0.32 -4.85
N THR A 32 4.27 1.24 -5.27
CA THR A 32 3.13 1.68 -4.47
C THR A 32 2.18 0.53 -4.18
N ALA A 33 1.93 -0.38 -5.13
CA ALA A 33 1.10 -1.57 -4.87
C ALA A 33 1.65 -2.43 -3.72
N VAL A 34 2.97 -2.70 -3.72
CA VAL A 34 3.63 -3.45 -2.63
C VAL A 34 3.48 -2.72 -1.27
N LEU A 35 3.53 -1.39 -1.26
CA LEU A 35 3.23 -0.59 -0.07
C LEU A 35 1.77 -0.75 0.37
N LEU A 36 0.80 -0.58 -0.54
CA LEU A 36 -0.63 -0.67 -0.24
C LEU A 36 -1.02 -2.03 0.34
N GLU A 37 -0.60 -3.11 -0.32
CA GLU A 37 -0.79 -4.47 0.19
C GLU A 37 -0.18 -4.65 1.57
N THR A 38 0.97 -4.02 1.85
CA THR A 38 1.58 -4.09 3.19
C THR A 38 0.73 -3.37 4.22
N LEU A 39 0.18 -2.19 3.89
CA LEU A 39 -0.70 -1.47 4.81
C LEU A 39 -1.95 -2.30 5.14
N VAL A 40 -2.56 -2.93 4.12
CA VAL A 40 -3.70 -3.83 4.28
C VAL A 40 -3.33 -5.04 5.13
N GLU A 41 -2.20 -5.69 4.83
CA GLU A 41 -1.71 -6.85 5.59
C GLU A 41 -1.42 -6.48 7.06
N LEU A 42 -1.02 -5.25 7.34
CA LEU A 42 -0.84 -4.75 8.71
C LEU A 42 -2.15 -4.29 9.38
N GLY A 43 -3.29 -4.42 8.72
CA GLY A 43 -4.63 -4.24 9.29
C GLY A 43 -5.38 -2.96 8.88
N ALA A 44 -4.83 -2.16 7.97
CA ALA A 44 -5.46 -0.91 7.52
C ALA A 44 -6.57 -1.14 6.49
N GLN A 45 -7.54 -0.23 6.44
CA GLN A 45 -8.39 0.00 5.28
C GLN A 45 -7.82 1.17 4.48
N VAL A 46 -7.62 0.98 3.18
CA VAL A 46 -6.96 1.96 2.33
C VAL A 46 -7.86 2.43 1.18
N ARG A 47 -7.75 3.71 0.83
CA ARG A 47 -8.23 4.28 -0.44
C ARG A 47 -7.11 5.11 -1.05
N TRP A 48 -6.96 5.06 -2.36
CA TRP A 48 -5.83 5.70 -3.03
C TRP A 48 -6.24 6.49 -4.27
N SER A 49 -5.45 7.51 -4.58
CA SER A 49 -5.53 8.28 -5.82
C SER A 49 -4.12 8.57 -6.33
N ALA A 50 -4.01 8.84 -7.62
CA ALA A 50 -2.76 9.25 -8.23
C ALA A 50 -2.44 10.71 -7.88
N CYS A 51 -1.22 11.01 -7.46
CA CYS A 51 -0.76 12.39 -7.28
C CYS A 51 -0.36 13.08 -8.60
N ASN A 52 -0.34 12.34 -9.70
CA ASN A 52 -0.01 12.85 -11.03
C ASN A 52 -0.80 12.11 -12.11
N ILE A 53 -1.40 12.87 -13.03
CA ILE A 53 -2.33 12.40 -14.06
C ILE A 53 -1.73 11.39 -15.06
N TYR A 54 -0.41 11.30 -15.18
CA TYR A 54 0.29 10.39 -16.11
C TYR A 54 1.02 9.25 -15.40
N SER A 55 0.98 9.20 -14.07
CA SER A 55 1.82 8.30 -13.29
C SER A 55 1.17 6.97 -12.92
N THR A 56 -0.08 6.78 -13.32
CA THR A 56 -0.83 5.54 -13.07
C THR A 56 -0.42 4.48 -14.09
N GLN A 57 0.16 3.39 -13.61
CA GLN A 57 0.26 2.14 -14.34
C GLN A 57 -1.08 1.42 -14.22
N ASN A 58 -1.86 1.40 -15.30
CA ASN A 58 -3.26 0.93 -15.27
C ASN A 58 -3.37 -0.54 -14.88
N GLU A 59 -2.44 -1.37 -15.38
CA GLU A 59 -2.34 -2.79 -15.04
C GLU A 59 -2.05 -3.01 -13.54
N VAL A 60 -1.31 -2.09 -12.90
CA VAL A 60 -1.07 -2.15 -11.46
C VAL A 60 -2.27 -1.64 -10.67
N ALA A 61 -2.94 -0.59 -11.16
CA ALA A 61 -4.14 -0.07 -10.52
C ALA A 61 -5.32 -1.06 -10.54
N ALA A 62 -5.34 -1.95 -11.54
CA ALA A 62 -6.38 -2.96 -11.72
C ALA A 62 -6.19 -4.23 -10.87
N ALA A 63 -4.95 -4.52 -10.45
CA ALA A 63 -4.60 -5.66 -9.60
C ALA A 63 -4.97 -5.41 -8.13
#